data_AF-A0A410QHQ8-F1
#
_entry.id   AF-A0A410QHQ8-F1
#
_cell.length_a   1.000
_cell.length_b   1.000
_cell.length_c   1.000
_cell.angle_alpha   90.00
_cell.angle_beta   90.00
_cell.angle_gamma   90.00
#
_symmetry.space_group_name_H-M   'P 1'
#
loop_
_entity.id
_entity.type
_entity.pdbx_description
1 polymer ?
#
loop_
_entity_poly.entity_id
_entity_poly.type
_entity_poly.pdbx_seq_one_letter_code
_entity_poly.pdbx_strand_id
1 'polypeptide(L)' 'MDNFTYKFEKNKKYAIVREGGCDKIILIKLILDYYDNYDGEIMIDENEIRTVNQSSIVRLISTIHQNIYV' A
#
# COMPACT_ATOMS: atom_id res chain seq x y z
N MET A 1 -9.12 0.82 -11.06
CA MET A 1 -7.74 0.45 -11.43
C MET A 1 -7.89 -0.90 -12.06
N ASP A 2 -7.92 -0.95 -13.38
CA ASP A 2 -8.27 -2.20 -14.05
C ASP A 2 -7.01 -3.06 -14.13
N ASN A 3 -7.04 -4.19 -13.40
CA ASN A 3 -6.05 -5.26 -13.44
C ASN A 3 -4.57 -4.84 -13.21
N PHE A 4 -4.31 -4.15 -12.09
CA PHE A 4 -2.95 -3.75 -11.70
C PHE A 4 -2.23 -4.92 -11.02
N THR A 5 -1.15 -5.40 -11.62
CA THR A 5 -0.24 -6.40 -11.01
C THR A 5 1.17 -5.85 -10.96
N TYR A 6 1.78 -5.85 -9.78
CA TYR A 6 3.16 -5.41 -9.61
C TYR A 6 3.84 -6.18 -8.48
N LYS A 7 5.16 -6.44 -8.63
CA LYS A 7 6.00 -7.04 -7.60
C LYS A 7 7.09 -6.06 -7.19
N PHE A 8 7.05 -5.63 -5.92
CA PHE A 8 8.11 -4.84 -5.33
C PHE A 8 9.22 -5.75 -4.82
N GLU A 9 10.41 -5.63 -5.40
CA GLU A 9 11.61 -6.33 -4.92
C GLU A 9 12.30 -5.61 -3.77
N LYS A 10 12.87 -6.40 -2.86
CA LYS A 10 13.69 -5.95 -1.73
C LYS A 10 14.86 -5.07 -2.20
N ASN A 11 15.22 -4.07 -1.39
CA ASN A 11 16.34 -3.14 -1.62
C ASN A 11 16.22 -2.23 -2.86
N LYS A 12 15.03 -2.14 -3.47
CA LYS A 12 14.75 -1.16 -4.53
C LYS A 12 13.92 0.01 -4.02
N LYS A 13 14.03 1.15 -4.71
CA LYS A 13 13.25 2.36 -4.45
C LYS A 13 12.21 2.50 -5.55
N TYR A 14 10.97 2.76 -5.17
CA TYR A 14 9.84 2.90 -6.09
C TYR A 14 9.17 4.25 -5.88
N ALA A 15 8.74 4.86 -6.97
CA ALA A 15 7.95 6.09 -6.96
C ALA A 15 6.60 5.80 -7.59
N ILE A 16 5.52 6.02 -6.83
CA ILE A 16 4.15 5.95 -7.35
C ILE A 16 3.80 7.37 -7.82
N VAL A 17 3.72 7.56 -9.13
CA VAL A 17 3.41 8.85 -9.77
C VAL A 17 2.07 8.74 -10.50
N ARG A 18 1.19 9.71 -10.28
CA ARG A 18 -0.12 9.81 -10.93
C ARG A 18 -0.46 11.28 -11.07
N GLU A 19 -0.96 11.68 -12.24
CA GLU A 19 -1.54 13.00 -12.47
C GLU A 19 -2.97 13.00 -11.90
N GLY A 20 -3.22 13.80 -10.86
CA GLY A 20 -4.53 13.89 -10.20
C GLY A 20 -4.57 13.37 -8.76
N GLY A 21 -5.34 14.08 -7.91
CA GLY A 21 -5.14 14.13 -6.46
C GLY A 21 -6.15 13.40 -5.55
N CYS A 22 -6.56 12.17 -5.83
CA CYS A 22 -7.39 11.43 -4.85
C CYS A 22 -6.96 9.96 -4.66
N ASP A 23 -6.48 9.31 -5.72
CA ASP A 23 -6.48 7.84 -5.74
C ASP A 23 -5.15 7.20 -5.34
N LYS A 24 -4.06 7.97 -5.26
CA LYS A 24 -2.77 7.48 -4.73
C LYS A 24 -2.91 6.99 -3.29
N ILE A 25 -3.73 7.70 -2.52
CA ILE A 25 -4.01 7.38 -1.13
C ILE A 25 -4.77 6.06 -1.05
N ILE A 26 -5.59 5.70 -2.06
CA ILE A 26 -6.32 4.43 -2.10
C ILE A 26 -5.35 3.26 -2.23
N LEU A 27 -4.34 3.33 -3.09
CA LEU A 27 -3.32 2.28 -3.23
C LEU A 27 -2.52 2.08 -1.94
N ILE A 28 -2.12 3.16 -1.28
CA ILE A 28 -1.42 3.08 0.02
C ILE A 28 -2.34 2.49 1.09
N LYS A 29 -3.61 2.91 1.14
CA LYS A 29 -4.61 2.36 2.07
C LYS A 29 -4.86 0.87 1.85
N LEU A 30 -4.90 0.40 0.59
CA LEU A 30 -4.99 -1.02 0.26
C LEU A 30 -3.78 -1.80 0.78
N ILE A 31 -2.55 -1.30 0.56
CA ILE A 31 -1.30 -1.92 1.06
C ILE A 31 -1.20 -1.87 2.60
N LEU A 32 -1.91 -0.96 3.24
CA LEU A 32 -2.00 -0.84 4.70
C LEU A 32 -3.18 -1.63 5.29
N ASP A 33 -3.88 -2.45 4.48
CA ASP A 33 -5.05 -3.23 4.89
C ASP A 33 -6.18 -2.37 5.48
N TYR A 34 -6.38 -1.14 4.97
CA TYR A 34 -7.53 -0.29 5.34
C TYR A 34 -8.79 -0.61 4.55
N TYR A 35 -8.66 -1.28 3.40
CA TYR A 35 -9.76 -1.72 2.57
C TYR A 35 -9.56 -3.17 2.19
N ASP A 36 -10.54 -4.01 2.51
CA ASP A 36 -10.60 -5.42 2.12
C ASP A 36 -11.41 -5.63 0.82
N ASN A 37 -12.20 -4.63 0.41
CA ASN A 37 -13.05 -4.69 -0.78
C ASN A 37 -12.26 -4.42 -2.09
N TYR A 38 -11.35 -5.34 -2.42
CA TYR A 38 -10.63 -5.38 -3.69
C TYR A 38 -10.66 -6.80 -4.27
N ASP A 39 -10.62 -6.88 -5.59
CA ASP A 39 -10.52 -8.15 -6.31
C ASP A 39 -9.05 -8.52 -6.54
N GLY A 40 -8.72 -9.80 -6.42
CA GLY A 40 -7.36 -10.34 -6.42
C GLY A 40 -6.73 -10.47 -5.03
N GLU A 41 -5.39 -10.51 -5.02
CA GLU A 41 -4.58 -10.77 -3.82
C GLU A 41 -3.45 -9.73 -3.67
N ILE A 42 -3.19 -9.32 -2.44
CA ILE A 42 -2.03 -8.49 -2.07
C ILE A 42 -1.20 -9.31 -1.09
N MET A 43 0.06 -9.57 -1.42
CA MET A 43 0.97 -10.37 -0.59
C MET A 43 2.13 -9.53 -0.06
N ILE A 44 2.45 -9.73 1.21
CA ILE A 44 3.68 -9.25 1.84
C ILE A 44 4.54 -10.48 2.15
N ASP A 45 5.66 -10.61 1.45
CA ASP A 45 6.46 -11.83 1.39
C ASP A 45 5.60 -13.02 0.93
N GLU A 46 5.39 -14.01 1.81
CA GLU A 46 4.60 -15.24 1.54
C GLU A 46 3.21 -15.20 2.20
N ASN A 47 2.84 -14.08 2.84
CA ASN A 47 1.57 -13.96 3.55
C ASN A 47 0.62 -13.01 2.81
N GLU A 48 -0.62 -13.44 2.66
CA GLU A 48 -1.69 -12.60 2.13
C GLU A 48 -2.07 -11.54 3.17
N ILE A 49 -2.26 -10.29 2.74
CA ILE A 49 -2.35 -9.14 3.63
C ILE A 49 -3.50 -9.22 4.64
N ARG A 50 -4.66 -9.77 4.25
CA ARG A 50 -5.85 -9.93 5.09
C ARG A 50 -5.64 -11.00 6.17
N THR A 51 -4.65 -11.89 6.00
CA THR A 51 -4.26 -12.89 7.01
C THR A 51 -3.25 -12.35 8.02
N VAL A 52 -2.59 -11.24 7.71
CA VAL A 52 -1.59 -10.61 8.57
C VAL A 52 -2.26 -9.62 9.51
N ASN A 53 -1.76 -9.51 10.74
CA ASN A 53 -2.27 -8.53 11.69
C ASN A 53 -1.98 -7.09 11.19
N GLN A 54 -3.04 -6.30 10.99
CA GLN A 54 -2.97 -4.90 10.53
C GLN A 54 -1.98 -4.05 11.34
N SER A 55 -1.90 -4.24 12.67
CA SER A 55 -0.95 -3.48 13.51
C SER A 55 0.52 -3.79 13.19
N SER A 56 0.82 -4.99 12.68
CA SER A 56 2.15 -5.35 12.22
C SER A 56 2.48 -4.70 10.87
N ILE A 57 1.50 -4.63 9.96
CA ILE A 57 1.64 -3.96 8.66
C ILE A 57 1.89 -2.46 8.85
N VAL A 58 1.08 -1.80 9.68
CA VAL A 58 1.23 -0.37 9.98
C VAL A 58 2.56 -0.07 10.67
N ARG A 59 3.09 -0.99 11.49
CA ARG A 59 4.44 -0.86 12.08
C ARG A 59 5.57 -1.02 11.06
N LEU A 60 5.35 -1.82 10.01
CA LEU A 60 6.32 -2.03 8.93
C LEU A 60 6.41 -0.81 8.00
N ILE A 61 5.31 -0.04 7.88
CA ILE A 61 5.18 1.06 6.93
C ILE A 61 5.13 2.40 7.68
N SER A 62 6.24 3.14 7.66
CA SER A 62 6.26 4.52 8.14
C SER A 62 5.76 5.46 7.04
N THR A 63 4.62 6.12 7.26
CA THR A 63 4.07 7.12 6.34
C THR A 63 4.47 8.51 6.80
N ILE A 64 5.15 9.27 5.94
CA ILE A 64 5.41 10.69 6.16
C ILE A 64 4.30 11.48 5.48
N HIS A 65 3.52 12.25 6.25
CA HIS A 65 2.46 13.09 5.70
C HIS A 65 3.05 14.26 4.92
N GLN A 66 2.49 14.56 3.75
CA GLN A 66 2.97 15.69 2.92
C GLN A 66 2.77 17.06 3.57
N ASN A 67 1.89 17.17 4.56
CA ASN A 67 1.66 18.42 5.30
C ASN A 67 2.25 18.31 6.70
N ILE A 68 3.45 18.87 6.85
CA ILE A 68 4.06 19.17 8.14
C ILE A 68 3.55 20.56 8.51
N TYR A 69 2.46 20.65 9.30
CA TYR A 69 2.12 21.92 9.93
C TYR A 69 3.03 22.09 11.14
N VAL A 70 3.94 23.07 11.05
CA VAL A 70 4.73 23.62 12.16
C VAL A 70 3.93 24.72 12.84
#